data_AF-A0A972XE55-F1
#
_entry.id   AF-A0A972XE55-F1
#
_cell.length_a   1.000
_cell.length_b   1.000
_cell.length_c   1.000
_cell.angle_alpha   90.00
_cell.angle_beta   90.00
_cell.angle_gamma   90.00
#
_symmetry.space_group_name_H-M   'P 1'
#
loop_
_entity.id
_entity.type
_entity.pdbx_description
1 polymer ?
#
loop_
_entity_poly.entity_id
_entity_poly.type
_entity_poly.pdbx_seq_one_letter_code
_entity_poly.pdbx_strand_id
1 'polypeptide(L)'
;MPEWIFVKITKSLVSYQVLRLVTIAFCLSPLIRLVWFGVSDQLTANPIELITRFTGSWALIMLCLTLAITPLRKFSGWNDLLKLRRMLGLFCFFYASIHLLTWIMLDHYFDWNAIYQDLFKRTYITVGLFAFLCLLPLAITSTKSMQKRLGRKWAQLHQ
;
A
#
# COMPACT_ATOMS: atom_id res chain seq x y z
N MET A 1 -3.06 4.25 40.45
CA MET A 1 -3.56 4.74 39.15
C MET A 1 -5.06 4.56 39.12
N PRO A 2 -5.88 5.55 38.68
CA PRO A 2 -7.34 5.47 38.73
C PRO A 2 -7.95 4.43 37.76
N GLU A 3 -8.99 3.72 38.18
CA GLU A 3 -9.65 2.66 37.37
C GLU A 3 -10.28 3.17 36.06
N TRP A 4 -10.78 4.41 36.05
CA TRP A 4 -11.37 5.02 34.84
C TRP A 4 -10.34 5.21 33.71
N ILE A 5 -9.05 5.35 34.03
CA ILE A 5 -7.96 5.42 33.04
C ILE A 5 -7.77 4.06 32.38
N PHE A 6 -7.76 2.98 33.16
CA PHE A 6 -7.65 1.62 32.63
C PHE A 6 -8.79 1.28 31.68
N VAL A 7 -10.04 1.56 32.06
CA VAL A 7 -11.21 1.28 31.21
C VAL A 7 -11.14 2.02 29.87
N LYS A 8 -10.69 3.28 29.87
CA LYS A 8 -10.54 4.09 28.65
C LYS A 8 -9.42 3.56 27.74
N ILE A 9 -8.28 3.18 28.33
CA ILE A 9 -7.16 2.59 27.60
C ILE A 9 -7.57 1.25 26.97
N THR A 10 -8.18 0.36 27.74
CA THR A 10 -8.56 -0.98 27.25
C THR A 10 -9.59 -0.88 26.12
N LYS A 11 -10.61 -0.01 26.24
CA LYS A 11 -11.60 0.21 25.16
C LYS A 11 -10.96 0.75 23.88
N SER A 12 -10.02 1.71 23.98
CA SER A 12 -9.29 2.24 22.82
C SER A 12 -8.40 1.18 22.16
N LEU A 13 -7.72 0.35 22.96
CA LEU A 13 -6.87 -0.72 22.43
C LEU A 13 -7.67 -1.79 21.68
N VAL A 14 -8.80 -2.22 22.23
CA VAL A 14 -9.69 -3.20 21.59
C VAL A 14 -10.27 -2.63 20.29
N SER A 15 -10.75 -1.39 20.30
CA SER A 15 -11.26 -0.71 19.10
C SER A 15 -10.21 -0.63 17.99
N TYR A 16 -8.97 -0.28 18.34
CA TYR A 16 -7.87 -0.23 17.38
C TYR A 16 -7.50 -1.62 16.82
N GLN A 17 -7.49 -2.67 17.64
CA GLN A 17 -7.21 -4.02 17.19
C GLN A 17 -8.22 -4.50 16.16
N VAL A 18 -9.52 -4.27 16.42
CA VAL A 18 -10.59 -4.59 15.48
C VAL A 18 -10.40 -3.82 14.17
N LEU A 19 -10.18 -2.50 14.26
CA LEU A 19 -9.98 -1.64 13.08
C LEU A 19 -8.78 -2.09 12.23
N ARG A 20 -7.69 -2.48 12.90
CA ARG A 20 -6.49 -3.02 12.27
C ARG A 20 -6.79 -4.31 11.53
N LEU A 21 -7.47 -5.27 12.15
CA LEU A 21 -7.82 -6.55 11.53
C LEU A 21 -8.74 -6.36 10.33
N VAL A 22 -9.76 -5.51 10.45
CA VAL A 22 -10.68 -5.18 9.36
C VAL A 22 -9.92 -4.59 8.18
N THR A 23 -9.00 -3.66 8.44
CA THR A 23 -8.21 -3.03 7.37
C THR A 23 -7.25 -4.03 6.72
N ILE A 24 -6.62 -4.93 7.49
CA ILE A 24 -5.79 -6.01 6.93
C ILE A 24 -6.64 -6.92 6.02
N ALA A 25 -7.81 -7.36 6.49
CA ALA A 25 -8.70 -8.20 5.71
C ALA A 25 -9.14 -7.49 4.41
N PHE A 26 -9.49 -6.21 4.50
CA PHE A 26 -9.81 -5.37 3.34
C PHE A 26 -8.64 -5.31 2.36
N CYS A 27 -7.43 -5.02 2.83
CA CYS A 27 -6.25 -4.94 1.99
C CYS A 27 -5.82 -6.28 1.38
N LEU A 28 -6.16 -7.41 1.99
CA LEU A 28 -5.84 -8.75 1.47
C LEU A 28 -6.92 -9.29 0.52
N SER A 29 -8.16 -8.81 0.63
CA SER A 29 -9.27 -9.22 -0.22
C SER A 29 -8.97 -9.20 -1.74
N PRO A 30 -8.22 -8.23 -2.30
CA PRO A 30 -7.90 -8.21 -3.72
C PRO A 30 -6.97 -9.36 -4.11
N LEU A 31 -5.93 -9.57 -3.30
CA LEU A 31 -4.96 -10.64 -3.54
C LEU A 31 -5.65 -12.01 -3.47
N ILE A 32 -6.52 -12.23 -2.48
CA ILE A 32 -7.32 -13.46 -2.36
C ILE A 32 -8.18 -13.67 -3.61
N ARG A 33 -8.86 -12.61 -4.08
CA ARG A 33 -9.69 -12.68 -5.29
C ARG A 33 -8.87 -13.01 -6.54
N LEU A 34 -7.68 -12.44 -6.67
CA LEU A 34 -6.79 -12.70 -7.80
C LEU A 34 -6.28 -14.14 -7.80
N VAL A 35 -5.89 -14.67 -6.63
CA VAL A 35 -5.51 -16.08 -6.46
C VAL A 35 -6.69 -17.01 -6.78
N TRP A 36 -7.90 -16.67 -6.33
CA TRP A 36 -9.11 -17.43 -6.64
C TRP A 36 -9.37 -17.52 -8.14
N PHE A 37 -9.27 -16.40 -8.86
CA PHE A 37 -9.40 -16.40 -10.33
C PHE A 37 -8.29 -17.22 -11.00
N GLY A 38 -7.09 -17.22 -10.43
CA GLY A 38 -5.97 -18.06 -10.87
C GLY A 38 -6.22 -19.56 -10.75
N VAL A 39 -6.74 -20.00 -9.61
CA VAL A 39 -7.00 -21.43 -9.34
C VAL A 39 -8.27 -21.92 -10.02
N SER A 40 -9.23 -21.03 -10.29
CA SER A 40 -10.52 -21.40 -10.90
C SER A 40 -10.51 -21.39 -12.43
N ASP A 41 -9.35 -21.20 -13.08
CA ASP A 41 -9.20 -20.99 -14.53
C ASP A 41 -10.14 -19.91 -15.10
N GLN A 42 -10.47 -18.91 -14.26
CA GLN A 42 -11.37 -17.79 -14.59
C GLN A 42 -10.61 -16.52 -14.94
N LEU A 43 -9.30 -16.62 -15.16
CA LEU A 43 -8.55 -15.51 -15.73
C LEU A 43 -9.14 -15.22 -17.13
N THR A 44 -9.48 -13.95 -17.37
CA THR A 44 -9.95 -13.47 -18.67
C THR A 44 -9.00 -13.85 -19.80
N ALA A 45 -9.44 -13.70 -21.06
CA ALA A 45 -8.63 -14.03 -22.25
C ALA A 45 -7.22 -13.43 -22.25
N ASN A 46 -7.00 -12.29 -21.57
CA ASN A 46 -5.68 -11.75 -21.28
C ASN A 46 -5.41 -11.74 -19.74
N PRO A 47 -4.80 -12.81 -19.18
CA PRO A 47 -4.54 -12.91 -17.74
C PRO A 47 -3.58 -11.85 -17.22
N ILE A 48 -2.56 -11.50 -18.00
CA ILE A 48 -1.49 -10.57 -17.61
C ILE A 48 -2.06 -9.15 -17.49
N GLU A 49 -2.88 -8.74 -18.45
CA GLU A 49 -3.55 -7.44 -18.41
C GLU A 49 -4.48 -7.32 -17.20
N LEU A 50 -5.26 -8.36 -16.90
CA LEU A 50 -6.14 -8.38 -15.73
C LEU A 50 -5.34 -8.18 -14.44
N ILE A 51 -4.28 -8.97 -14.24
CA ILE A 51 -3.42 -8.89 -13.05
C ILE A 51 -2.79 -7.49 -12.95
N THR A 52 -2.25 -6.97 -14.04
CA THR A 52 -1.57 -5.66 -14.08
C THR A 52 -2.55 -4.53 -13.77
N ARG A 53 -3.73 -4.51 -14.40
CA ARG A 53 -4.76 -3.48 -14.14
C ARG A 53 -5.31 -3.57 -12.72
N PHE A 54 -5.55 -4.78 -12.24
CA PHE A 54 -6.12 -5.00 -10.91
C PHE A 54 -5.14 -4.58 -9.82
N THR A 55 -3.89 -5.04 -9.86
CA THR A 55 -2.85 -4.68 -8.89
C THR A 55 -2.54 -3.18 -8.91
N GLY A 56 -2.48 -2.56 -10.09
CA GLY A 56 -2.29 -1.12 -10.23
C GLY A 56 -3.44 -0.30 -9.66
N SER A 57 -4.69 -0.71 -9.91
CA SER A 57 -5.88 -0.04 -9.35
C SER A 57 -5.89 -0.10 -7.82
N TRP A 58 -5.56 -1.25 -7.24
CA TRP A 58 -5.50 -1.41 -5.78
C TRP A 58 -4.33 -0.65 -5.16
N ALA A 59 -3.18 -0.56 -5.83
CA ALA A 59 -2.09 0.32 -5.39
C ALA A 59 -2.56 1.80 -5.30
N LEU A 60 -3.25 2.30 -6.32
CA LEU A 60 -3.80 3.67 -6.32
C LEU A 60 -4.88 3.87 -5.25
N ILE A 61 -5.81 2.93 -5.08
CA ILE A 61 -6.82 2.99 -4.02
C ILE A 61 -6.15 3.08 -2.64
N MET A 62 -5.14 2.25 -2.38
CA MET A 62 -4.41 2.26 -1.11
C MET A 62 -3.64 3.55 -0.91
N LEU A 63 -3.07 4.13 -1.98
CA LEU A 63 -2.43 5.44 -1.94
C LEU A 63 -3.44 6.53 -1.55
N CYS A 64 -4.58 6.59 -2.25
CA CYS A 64 -5.64 7.55 -1.96
C CYS A 64 -6.18 7.41 -0.53
N LEU A 65 -6.41 6.18 -0.05
CA LEU A 65 -6.82 5.92 1.34
C LEU A 65 -5.76 6.38 2.34
N THR A 66 -4.48 6.14 2.05
CA THR A 66 -3.37 6.59 2.89
C THR A 66 -3.32 8.11 3.01
N LEU A 67 -3.50 8.82 1.89
CA LEU A 67 -3.53 10.29 1.86
C LEU A 67 -4.78 10.86 2.53
N ALA A 68 -5.93 10.18 2.39
CA ALA A 68 -7.20 10.60 2.98
C ALA A 68 -7.24 10.53 4.51
N ILE A 69 -6.35 9.78 5.15
CA ILE A 69 -6.29 9.68 6.62
C ILE A 69 -5.99 11.03 7.28
N THR A 70 -5.11 11.84 6.68
CA THR A 70 -4.76 13.15 7.23
C THR A 70 -5.96 14.11 7.29
N PRO A 71 -6.73 14.34 6.21
CA PRO A 71 -7.95 15.14 6.29
C PRO A 71 -9.04 14.46 7.14
N LEU A 72 -9.22 13.13 7.04
CA LEU A 72 -10.23 12.42 7.84
C LEU A 72 -9.99 12.56 9.34
N ARG A 73 -8.73 12.51 9.78
CA ARG A 73 -8.35 12.78 11.17
C ARG A 73 -8.67 14.23 11.58
N LYS A 74 -8.42 15.20 10.70
CA LYS A 74 -8.72 16.62 10.99
C LYS A 74 -10.22 16.85 11.19
N PHE A 75 -11.07 16.19 10.40
CA PHE A 75 -12.52 16.31 10.52
C PHE A 75 -13.10 15.52 11.70
N SER A 76 -12.65 14.28 11.92
CA SER A 76 -13.21 13.39 12.96
C SER A 76 -12.59 13.58 14.36
N GLY A 77 -11.41 14.18 14.45
CA GLY A 77 -10.62 14.23 15.69
C GLY A 77 -10.04 12.88 16.15
N TRP A 78 -10.27 11.79 15.39
CA TRP A 78 -9.91 10.45 15.83
C TRP A 78 -8.42 10.14 15.58
N ASN A 79 -7.61 10.29 16.63
CA ASN A 79 -6.15 10.12 16.53
C ASN A 79 -5.68 8.70 16.17
N ASP A 80 -6.49 7.67 16.42
CA ASP A 80 -6.13 6.29 16.09
C ASP A 80 -6.02 6.04 14.57
N LEU A 81 -6.65 6.89 13.74
CA LEU A 81 -6.54 6.83 12.28
C LEU A 81 -5.09 6.98 11.79
N LEU A 82 -4.24 7.73 12.52
CA LEU A 82 -2.83 7.85 12.17
C LEU A 82 -2.09 6.52 12.17
N LYS A 83 -2.50 5.58 13.03
CA LYS A 83 -1.89 4.25 13.13
C LYS A 83 -2.18 3.43 11.86
N LEU A 84 -3.31 3.68 11.18
CA LEU A 84 -3.66 3.06 9.91
C LEU A 84 -2.85 3.61 8.73
N ARG A 85 -2.41 4.88 8.78
CA ARG A 85 -1.67 5.53 7.67
C ARG A 85 -0.45 4.73 7.25
N ARG A 86 0.34 4.31 8.23
CA ARG A 86 1.53 3.50 7.97
C ARG A 86 1.18 2.13 7.39
N MET A 87 0.11 1.51 7.88
CA MET A 87 -0.29 0.18 7.43
C MET A 87 -0.79 0.21 5.98
N LEU A 88 -1.65 1.18 5.65
CA LEU A 88 -2.16 1.37 4.29
C LEU A 88 -1.03 1.76 3.31
N GLY A 89 -0.07 2.59 3.74
CA GLY A 89 1.11 2.92 2.94
C GLY A 89 1.98 1.70 2.62
N LEU A 90 2.12 0.76 3.57
CA LEU A 90 2.84 -0.49 3.32
C LEU A 90 2.09 -1.42 2.35
N PHE A 91 0.76 -1.50 2.45
CA PHE A 91 -0.04 -2.24 1.46
C PHE A 91 -0.01 -1.59 0.08
N CYS A 92 -0.05 -0.25 0.01
CA CYS A 92 0.16 0.49 -1.24
C CYS A 92 1.50 0.10 -1.89
N PHE A 93 2.59 0.11 -1.13
CA PHE A 93 3.90 -0.30 -1.64
C PHE A 93 3.91 -1.76 -2.08
N PHE A 94 3.32 -2.67 -1.28
CA PHE A 94 3.20 -4.09 -1.63
C PHE A 94 2.49 -4.31 -2.98
N TYR A 95 1.32 -3.69 -3.18
CA TYR A 95 0.60 -3.81 -4.46
C TYR A 95 1.35 -3.14 -5.61
N ALA A 96 2.02 -2.01 -5.36
CA ALA A 96 2.85 -1.35 -6.37
C ALA A 96 4.06 -2.22 -6.76
N SER A 97 4.67 -2.96 -5.82
CA SER A 97 5.73 -3.92 -6.12
C SER A 97 5.21 -5.07 -6.97
N ILE A 98 4.05 -5.64 -6.66
CA ILE A 98 3.44 -6.68 -7.49
C ILE A 98 3.16 -6.13 -8.89
N HIS A 99 2.57 -4.94 -9.00
CA HIS A 99 2.29 -4.29 -10.28
C HIS A 99 3.55 -4.05 -11.12
N LEU A 100 4.65 -3.62 -10.50
CA LEU A 100 5.93 -3.46 -11.19
C LEU A 100 6.50 -4.81 -11.63
N LEU A 101 6.42 -5.83 -10.77
CA LEU A 101 6.87 -7.19 -11.09
C LEU A 101 6.04 -7.80 -12.21
N THR A 102 4.73 -7.54 -12.29
CA THR A 102 3.90 -8.08 -13.38
C THR A 102 4.32 -7.47 -14.72
N TRP A 103 4.64 -6.18 -14.75
CA TRP A 103 5.17 -5.55 -15.95
C TRP A 103 6.57 -6.08 -16.33
N ILE A 104 7.51 -6.20 -15.38
CA ILE A 104 8.87 -6.69 -15.67
C ILE A 104 8.87 -8.18 -16.05
N MET A 105 8.20 -9.02 -15.25
CA MET A 105 8.32 -10.47 -15.32
C MET A 105 7.29 -11.11 -16.27
N LEU A 106 6.04 -10.64 -16.27
CA LEU A 106 4.96 -11.27 -17.03
C LEU A 106 4.75 -10.61 -18.39
N ASP A 107 4.80 -9.28 -18.46
CA ASP A 107 4.55 -8.54 -19.72
C ASP A 107 5.81 -8.55 -20.61
N HIS A 108 6.98 -8.27 -20.02
CA HIS A 108 8.24 -8.16 -20.76
C HIS A 108 9.20 -9.35 -20.62
N TYR A 109 8.90 -10.33 -19.77
CA TYR A 109 9.76 -11.52 -19.55
C TYR A 109 11.24 -11.18 -19.27
N PHE A 110 11.51 -10.07 -18.57
CA PHE A 110 12.85 -9.53 -18.33
C PHE A 110 13.65 -9.08 -19.57
N ASP A 111 13.00 -8.85 -20.71
CA ASP A 111 13.64 -8.20 -21.85
C ASP A 111 13.88 -6.72 -21.54
N TRP A 112 15.10 -6.42 -21.10
CA TRP A 112 15.52 -5.07 -20.76
C TRP A 112 15.41 -4.10 -21.94
N ASN A 113 15.64 -4.55 -23.18
CA ASN A 113 15.52 -3.67 -24.35
C ASN A 113 14.07 -3.27 -24.57
N ALA A 114 13.13 -4.22 -24.47
CA ALA A 114 11.70 -3.95 -24.57
C ALA A 114 11.23 -3.02 -23.45
N ILE A 115 11.65 -3.28 -22.20
CA ILE A 115 11.37 -2.46 -21.01
C ILE A 115 11.83 -1.02 -21.21
N TYR A 116 13.07 -0.81 -21.66
CA TYR A 116 13.60 0.54 -21.90
C TYR A 116 12.81 1.27 -22.98
N GLN A 117 12.51 0.60 -24.10
CA GLN A 117 11.69 1.22 -25.15
C GLN A 117 10.29 1.57 -24.65
N ASP A 118 9.66 0.68 -23.88
CA ASP A 118 8.31 0.86 -23.36
C ASP A 118 8.24 2.02 -22.35
N LEU A 119 9.26 2.15 -21.50
CA LEU A 119 9.41 3.25 -20.55
C LEU A 119 9.37 4.62 -21.23
N PHE A 120 10.11 4.80 -22.33
CA PHE A 120 10.14 6.06 -23.07
C PHE A 120 8.92 6.27 -23.98
N LYS A 121 8.36 5.19 -24.55
CA LYS A 121 7.18 5.27 -25.42
C LYS A 121 5.90 5.59 -24.64
N ARG A 122 5.78 5.12 -23.39
CA ARG A 122 4.54 5.23 -22.59
C ARG A 122 4.76 6.10 -21.36
N THR A 123 4.34 7.35 -21.44
CA THR A 123 4.51 8.34 -20.36
C THR A 123 3.92 7.88 -19.02
N TYR A 124 2.78 7.17 -19.03
CA TYR A 124 2.16 6.68 -17.79
C TYR A 124 3.03 5.67 -17.04
N ILE A 125 3.85 4.89 -17.74
CA ILE A 125 4.79 3.92 -17.12
C ILE A 125 5.89 4.69 -16.41
N THR A 126 6.45 5.71 -17.05
CA THR A 126 7.47 6.57 -16.43
C THR A 126 6.93 7.25 -15.15
N VAL A 127 5.71 7.78 -15.20
CA VAL A 127 5.07 8.39 -14.02
C VAL A 127 4.85 7.34 -12.91
N GLY A 128 4.40 6.14 -13.26
CA GLY A 128 4.22 5.04 -12.31
C GLY A 128 5.53 4.61 -11.64
N LEU A 129 6.60 4.45 -12.43
CA LEU A 129 7.93 4.12 -11.92
C LEU A 129 8.47 5.22 -11.00
N PHE A 130 8.31 6.49 -11.38
CA PHE A 130 8.70 7.61 -10.54
C PHE A 130 7.94 7.61 -9.20
N ALA A 131 6.62 7.40 -9.23
CA ALA A 131 5.82 7.28 -8.02
C ALA A 131 6.29 6.09 -7.14
N PHE A 132 6.63 4.95 -7.74
CA PHE A 132 7.19 3.81 -7.04
C PHE A 132 8.53 4.14 -6.36
N LEU A 133 9.42 4.85 -7.07
CA LEU A 133 10.70 5.30 -6.52
C LEU A 133 10.52 6.28 -5.37
N CYS A 134 9.49 7.13 -5.38
CA CYS A 134 9.13 7.97 -4.25
C CYS A 134 8.61 7.14 -3.06
N LEU A 135 7.81 6.09 -3.30
CA LEU A 135 7.29 5.21 -2.24
C LEU A 135 8.38 4.35 -1.59
N LEU A 136 9.41 3.97 -2.33
CA LEU A 136 10.50 3.10 -1.89
C LEU A 136 11.19 3.57 -0.59
N PRO A 137 11.70 4.81 -0.47
CA PRO A 137 12.31 5.30 0.78
C PRO A 137 11.31 5.39 1.93
N LEU A 138 10.03 5.71 1.65
CA LEU A 138 8.99 5.72 2.69
C LEU A 138 8.73 4.31 3.24
N ALA A 139 8.73 3.29 2.37
CA ALA A 139 8.57 1.90 2.76
C ALA A 139 9.77 1.38 3.57
N ILE A 140 10.99 1.63 3.11
CA ILE A 140 12.23 1.20 3.80
C ILE A 140 12.33 1.84 5.19
N THR A 141 11.98 3.12 5.30
CA THR A 141 12.01 3.86 6.58
C THR A 141 10.79 3.61 7.46
N SER A 142 9.86 2.74 7.03
CA SER A 142 8.70 2.36 7.83
C SER A 142 9.07 1.44 9.00
N THR A 143 10.26 0.84 9.07
CA THR A 143 10.63 -0.05 10.20
C THR A 143 10.83 0.70 11.52
N LYS A 144 10.49 0.07 12.66
CA LYS A 144 10.68 0.68 14.01
C LYS A 144 12.14 1.06 14.28
N SER A 145 13.09 0.28 13.75
CA SER A 145 14.52 0.56 13.86
C SER A 145 14.89 1.86 13.13
N MET A 146 14.38 2.06 11.91
CA MET A 146 14.67 3.29 11.14
C MET A 146 13.97 4.52 11.69
N GLN A 147 12.76 4.38 12.24
CA GLN A 147 12.11 5.46 12.99
C GLN A 147 12.99 5.94 14.15
N LYS A 148 13.54 5.01 14.94
CA LYS A 148 14.42 5.35 16.07
C LYS A 148 15.74 5.95 15.60
N ARG A 149 16.31 5.46 14.49
CA ARG A 149 17.60 5.93 13.94
C ARG A 149 17.52 7.33 13.32
N LEU A 150 16.42 7.65 12.61
CA LEU A 150 16.28 8.90 11.85
C LEU A 150 15.68 10.05 12.67
N GLY A 151 14.94 9.77 13.74
CA GLY A 151 14.38 10.78 14.64
C GLY A 151 13.57 11.86 13.89
N ARG A 152 13.95 13.14 14.01
CA ARG A 152 13.24 14.27 13.36
C ARG A 152 13.23 14.19 11.83
N LYS A 153 14.29 13.65 11.20
CA LYS A 153 14.36 13.49 9.73
C LYS A 153 13.31 12.50 9.22
N TRP A 154 12.90 11.54 10.04
CA TRP A 154 11.83 10.60 9.69
C TRP A 154 10.49 11.32 9.48
N ALA A 155 10.17 12.28 10.37
CA ALA A 155 8.93 13.04 10.25
C ALA A 155 8.89 13.90 8.97
N GLN A 156 10.03 14.47 8.55
CA GLN A 156 10.14 15.23 7.30
C GLN A 156 9.95 14.36 6.05
N LEU A 157 10.48 13.13 6.06
CA LEU A 157 10.35 12.20 4.94
C LEU A 157 8.92 11.66 4.75
N HIS A 158 8.11 11.63 5.82
CA HIS A 158 6.74 11.11 5.83
C HIS A 158 5.67 12.22 5.78
N GLN A 159 6.06 13.45 5.43
CA GLN A 159 5.11 14.53 5.12
C GLN A 159 4.52 14.34 3.73
#